data_AF-A0A392Q775-F1
#
_entry.id   AF-A0A392Q775-F1
#
_cell.length_a   1.000
_cell.length_b   1.000
_cell.length_c   1.000
_cell.angle_alpha   90.00
_cell.angle_beta   90.00
_cell.angle_gamma   90.00
#
_symmetry.space_group_name_H-M   'P 1'
#
loop_
_entity.id
_entity.type
_entity.pdbx_description
1 polymer ?
#
loop_
_entity_poly.entity_id
_entity_poly.type
_entity_poly.pdbx_seq_one_letter_code
_entity_poly.pdbx_strand_id
1 'polypeptide(L)'
;KVLDFGHRLPFPQAVLINGRAQGSAFTVEQGKTYRLRISNVGLQNTLNFRIQDHIMKLVEVEGTHTVQTSYSSIDVHVGQSYSVLITADQAPKDYYIVASTRFTNRTLTSTAALHYSNSQQSLSGPIPGGPTTQIDWSINQARSIR
;
A
#
# COMPACT_ATOMS: atom_id res chain seq x y z
N LYS A 1 -4.49 -3.36 -31.31
CA LYS A 1 -5.79 -3.05 -31.93
C LYS A 1 -6.95 -2.86 -30.93
N VAL A 2 -6.74 -2.59 -29.64
CA VAL A 2 -7.81 -2.10 -28.74
C VAL A 2 -7.62 -0.61 -28.46
N LEU A 3 -6.37 -0.20 -28.25
CA LEU A 3 -5.99 1.19 -28.02
C LEU A 3 -6.17 2.09 -29.27
N ASP A 4 -5.87 1.56 -30.45
CA ASP A 4 -5.86 2.31 -31.73
C ASP A 4 -7.26 2.78 -32.18
N PHE A 5 -8.33 2.18 -31.63
CA PHE A 5 -9.72 2.51 -31.96
C PHE A 5 -10.41 3.35 -30.87
N GLY A 6 -9.66 3.82 -29.86
CA GLY A 6 -10.22 4.65 -28.78
C GLY A 6 -11.14 3.88 -27.81
N HIS A 7 -11.10 2.54 -27.82
CA HIS A 7 -11.87 1.76 -26.87
C HIS A 7 -11.32 1.92 -25.46
N ARG A 8 -12.23 1.98 -24.47
CA ARG A 8 -11.87 1.97 -23.05
C ARG A 8 -11.08 0.70 -22.72
N LEU A 9 -10.06 0.86 -21.88
CA LEU A 9 -9.33 -0.28 -21.33
C LEU A 9 -10.30 -1.20 -20.56
N PRO A 10 -10.14 -2.53 -20.67
CA PRO A 10 -10.91 -3.46 -19.88
C PRO A 10 -10.58 -3.29 -18.39
N PHE A 11 -11.51 -3.69 -17.54
CA PHE A 11 -11.28 -3.69 -16.10
C PHE A 11 -10.11 -4.63 -15.76
N PRO A 12 -9.14 -4.20 -14.92
CA PRO A 12 -7.95 -5.01 -14.64
C PRO A 12 -8.28 -6.35 -13.97
N GLN A 13 -7.44 -7.34 -14.19
CA GLN A 13 -7.60 -8.65 -13.54
C GLN A 13 -6.99 -8.68 -12.14
N ALA A 14 -5.87 -7.98 -11.90
CA ALA A 14 -5.15 -8.01 -10.63
C ALA A 14 -4.43 -6.69 -10.32
N VAL A 15 -4.10 -6.50 -9.04
CA VAL A 15 -3.08 -5.55 -8.57
C VAL A 15 -1.80 -6.33 -8.33
N LEU A 16 -0.64 -5.71 -8.57
CA LEU A 16 0.66 -6.32 -8.37
C LEU A 16 1.48 -5.49 -7.38
N ILE A 17 2.13 -6.15 -6.42
CA ILE A 17 3.13 -5.56 -5.52
C ILE A 17 4.51 -6.05 -5.97
N ASN A 18 5.35 -5.12 -6.43
CA ASN A 18 6.67 -5.43 -7.01
C ASN A 18 6.62 -6.52 -8.10
N GLY A 19 5.62 -6.41 -9.00
CA GLY A 19 5.46 -7.32 -10.14
C GLY A 19 4.77 -8.65 -9.84
N ARG A 20 4.37 -8.91 -8.59
CA ARG A 20 3.68 -10.16 -8.20
C ARG A 20 2.31 -9.87 -7.63
N ALA A 21 1.31 -10.68 -8.01
CA ALA A 21 -0.04 -10.59 -7.44
C ALA A 21 -0.10 -11.08 -5.98
N GLN A 22 0.73 -12.09 -5.65
CA GLN A 22 0.88 -12.69 -4.33
C GLN A 22 2.32 -13.19 -4.14
N GLY A 23 2.78 -13.31 -2.90
CA GLY A 23 4.06 -13.95 -2.57
C GLY A 23 5.30 -13.06 -2.70
N SER A 24 5.14 -11.73 -2.75
CA SER A 24 6.24 -10.81 -2.45
C SER A 24 6.48 -10.82 -0.93
N ALA A 25 7.74 -10.78 -0.50
CA ALA A 25 8.11 -10.72 0.91
C ALA A 25 9.19 -9.67 1.14
N PHE A 26 9.09 -8.96 2.26
CA PHE A 26 10.05 -7.95 2.70
C PHE A 26 10.54 -8.34 4.08
N THR A 27 11.83 -8.65 4.19
CA THR A 27 12.43 -9.04 5.48
C THR A 27 12.82 -7.80 6.27
N VAL A 28 12.42 -7.76 7.54
CA VAL A 28 12.74 -6.69 8.49
C VAL A 28 13.30 -7.26 9.78
N GLU A 29 14.16 -6.51 10.43
CA GLU A 29 14.68 -6.84 11.75
C GLU A 29 13.88 -6.08 12.81
N GLN A 30 13.50 -6.79 13.87
CA GLN A 30 12.73 -6.22 14.97
C GLN A 30 13.45 -5.01 15.59
N GLY A 31 12.70 -3.94 15.87
CA GLY A 31 13.18 -2.69 16.45
C GLY A 31 13.81 -1.72 15.46
N LYS A 32 14.06 -2.13 14.20
CA LYS A 32 14.59 -1.23 13.17
C LYS A 32 13.49 -0.45 12.45
N THR A 33 13.85 0.74 11.98
CA THR A 33 12.98 1.56 11.12
C THR A 33 13.42 1.44 9.67
N TYR A 34 12.47 1.18 8.79
CA TYR A 34 12.67 1.03 7.35
C TYR A 34 11.94 2.12 6.59
N ARG A 35 12.57 2.63 5.53
CA ARG A 35 11.95 3.56 4.60
C ARG A 35 11.43 2.80 3.39
N LEU A 36 10.12 2.78 3.20
CA LEU A 36 9.47 2.22 2.02
C LEU A 36 9.13 3.34 1.03
N ARG A 37 9.43 3.10 -0.25
CA ARG A 37 9.02 3.95 -1.36
C ARG A 37 7.88 3.27 -2.10
N ILE A 38 6.72 3.90 -2.13
CA ILE A 38 5.48 3.35 -2.65
C ILE A 38 5.06 4.21 -3.83
N SER A 39 5.02 3.62 -5.02
CA SER A 39 4.66 4.32 -6.26
C SER A 39 3.54 3.59 -6.97
N ASN A 40 2.48 4.32 -7.32
CA ASN A 40 1.41 3.76 -8.15
C ASN A 40 1.74 3.97 -9.63
N VAL A 41 2.31 2.92 -10.22
CA VAL A 41 2.65 2.84 -11.66
C VAL A 41 1.52 2.24 -12.50
N GLY A 42 0.30 2.15 -11.95
CA GLY A 42 -0.89 1.70 -12.65
C GLY A 42 -1.43 2.75 -13.63
N LEU A 43 -2.47 2.39 -14.39
CA LEU A 43 -3.04 3.26 -15.43
C LEU A 43 -4.34 3.95 -15.03
N GLN A 44 -5.08 3.41 -14.05
CA GLN A 44 -6.47 3.84 -13.81
C GLN A 44 -6.85 3.91 -12.33
N ASN A 45 -6.48 2.90 -11.54
CA ASN A 45 -7.03 2.76 -10.19
C ASN A 45 -6.14 3.42 -9.13
N THR A 46 -6.78 4.09 -8.18
CA THR A 46 -6.15 4.47 -6.90
C THR A 46 -5.98 3.21 -6.06
N LEU A 47 -4.85 3.11 -5.37
CA LEU A 47 -4.52 1.98 -4.51
C LEU A 47 -4.47 2.43 -3.06
N ASN A 48 -5.19 1.74 -2.17
CA ASN A 48 -4.99 1.87 -0.73
C ASN A 48 -3.90 0.89 -0.29
N PHE A 49 -2.81 1.41 0.25
CA PHE A 49 -1.69 0.66 0.80
C PHE A 49 -1.76 0.66 2.33
N ARG A 50 -1.54 -0.49 2.95
CA ARG A 50 -1.49 -0.64 4.41
C ARG A 50 -0.66 -1.85 4.81
N ILE A 51 -0.19 -1.83 6.05
CA ILE A 51 0.53 -2.93 6.67
C ILE A 51 -0.20 -3.29 7.96
N GLN A 52 -0.49 -4.58 8.14
CA GLN A 52 -1.17 -5.09 9.33
C GLN A 52 -0.41 -4.68 10.60
N ASP A 53 -1.12 -4.10 11.57
CA ASP A 53 -0.60 -3.72 12.88
C ASP A 53 0.61 -2.76 12.86
N HIS A 54 0.89 -2.09 11.73
CA HIS A 54 1.99 -1.13 11.63
C HIS A 54 1.48 0.24 11.22
N ILE A 55 1.97 1.27 11.92
CA ILE A 55 1.76 2.66 11.56
C ILE A 55 2.86 3.11 10.59
N MET A 56 2.45 3.81 9.55
CA MET A 56 3.33 4.38 8.54
C MET A 56 3.47 5.88 8.75
N LYS A 57 4.69 6.35 8.87
CA LYS A 57 4.99 7.78 9.00
C LYS A 57 5.39 8.34 7.65
N LEU A 58 4.53 9.14 7.03
CA LEU A 58 4.80 9.81 5.76
C LEU A 58 5.91 10.86 5.95
N VAL A 59 6.95 10.79 5.11
CA VAL A 59 8.10 11.71 5.18
C VAL A 59 8.42 12.37 3.85
N GLU A 60 7.96 11.82 2.74
CA GLU A 60 8.16 12.40 1.41
C GLU A 60 6.94 12.15 0.54
N VAL A 61 6.59 13.16 -0.26
CA VAL A 61 5.57 13.11 -1.30
C VAL A 61 6.18 13.63 -2.59
N GLU A 62 6.19 12.79 -3.63
CA GLU A 62 6.61 13.16 -4.99
C GLU A 62 8.00 13.84 -5.06
N GLY A 63 8.92 13.42 -4.19
CA GLY A 63 10.29 13.96 -4.12
C GLY A 63 10.45 15.19 -3.22
N THR A 64 9.38 15.66 -2.57
CA THR A 64 9.42 16.75 -1.60
C THR A 64 9.21 16.25 -0.17
N HIS A 65 10.00 16.78 0.77
CA HIS A 65 9.85 16.44 2.18
C HIS A 65 8.62 17.14 2.74
N THR A 66 7.76 16.39 3.43
CA THR A 66 6.51 16.91 3.99
C THR A 66 6.54 16.89 5.51
N VAL A 67 5.59 17.60 6.11
CA VAL A 67 5.37 17.50 7.57
C VAL A 67 5.01 16.05 7.91
N GLN A 68 5.76 15.51 8.87
CA GLN A 68 5.68 14.10 9.20
C GLN A 68 4.31 13.74 9.79
N THR A 69 3.53 12.98 9.03
CA THR A 69 2.16 12.58 9.43
C THR A 69 2.05 11.06 9.47
N SER A 70 1.42 10.54 10.52
CA SER A 70 1.26 9.11 10.74
C SER A 70 -0.09 8.62 10.21
N TYR A 71 -0.08 7.51 9.47
CA TYR A 71 -1.25 6.88 8.90
C TYR A 71 -1.24 5.36 9.10
N SER A 72 -2.41 4.76 9.30
CA SER A 72 -2.59 3.30 9.29
C SER A 72 -2.76 2.72 7.89
N SER A 73 -3.22 3.54 6.94
CA SER A 73 -3.29 3.24 5.51
C SER A 73 -3.08 4.52 4.72
N ILE A 74 -2.63 4.43 3.47
CA ILE A 74 -2.49 5.58 2.57
C ILE A 74 -3.16 5.28 1.22
N ASP A 75 -3.92 6.23 0.68
CA ASP A 75 -4.38 6.18 -0.71
C ASP A 75 -3.31 6.76 -1.62
N VAL A 76 -2.93 6.00 -2.66
CA VAL A 76 -1.92 6.34 -3.65
C VAL A 76 -2.58 6.42 -5.02
N HIS A 77 -2.75 7.65 -5.51
CA HIS A 77 -3.33 7.89 -6.83
C HIS A 77 -2.31 7.59 -7.93
N VAL A 78 -2.81 7.39 -9.15
CA VAL A 78 -1.97 7.05 -10.31
C VAL A 78 -0.91 8.12 -10.53
N GLY A 79 0.34 7.68 -10.69
CA GLY A 79 1.50 8.57 -10.89
C GLY A 79 2.13 9.08 -9.59
N GLN A 80 1.44 8.97 -8.45
CA GLN A 80 1.99 9.45 -7.18
C GLN A 80 3.04 8.50 -6.62
N SER A 81 3.99 9.10 -5.90
CA SER A 81 5.01 8.39 -5.14
C SER A 81 5.10 8.94 -3.72
N TYR A 82 5.10 8.04 -2.74
CA TYR A 82 5.21 8.36 -1.33
C TYR A 82 6.41 7.65 -0.71
N SER A 83 7.10 8.31 0.21
CA SER A 83 8.01 7.63 1.13
C SER A 83 7.45 7.61 2.53
N VAL A 84 7.35 6.41 3.10
CA VAL A 84 6.93 6.21 4.48
C VAL A 84 8.03 5.54 5.29
N LEU A 85 8.11 5.89 6.57
CA LEU A 85 8.90 5.15 7.55
C LEU A 85 7.98 4.19 8.29
N ILE A 86 8.43 2.94 8.43
CA ILE A 86 7.78 1.92 9.25
C ILE A 86 8.78 1.45 10.30
N THR A 87 8.33 1.28 11.53
CA THR A 87 9.15 0.68 12.58
C THR A 87 8.68 -0.75 12.79
N ALA A 88 9.61 -1.71 12.81
CA ALA A 88 9.32 -3.10 13.09
C ALA A 88 9.18 -3.34 14.61
N ASP A 89 8.22 -2.67 15.23
CA ASP A 89 8.00 -2.64 16.69
C ASP A 89 7.06 -3.73 17.21
N GLN A 90 6.53 -4.56 16.33
CA GLN A 90 5.58 -5.60 16.69
C GLN A 90 6.28 -6.92 17.08
N ALA A 91 5.50 -7.89 17.58
CA ALA A 91 6.01 -9.20 17.93
C ALA A 91 6.58 -9.94 16.70
N PRO A 92 7.60 -10.82 16.85
CA PRO A 92 8.21 -11.57 15.75
C PRO A 92 7.24 -12.55 15.07
N LYS A 93 6.55 -12.08 14.03
CA LYS A 93 5.68 -12.87 13.14
C LYS A 93 5.64 -12.22 11.75
N ASP A 94 5.03 -12.89 10.80
CA ASP A 94 4.79 -12.31 9.48
C ASP A 94 3.48 -11.51 9.47
N TYR A 95 3.54 -10.31 8.89
CA TYR A 95 2.40 -9.39 8.79
C TYR A 95 1.98 -9.17 7.34
N TYR A 96 0.68 -8.99 7.09
CA TYR A 96 0.20 -8.69 5.74
C TYR A 96 0.53 -7.24 5.34
N ILE A 97 1.19 -7.09 4.20
CA ILE A 97 1.19 -5.86 3.41
C ILE A 97 0.05 -6.01 2.39
N VAL A 98 -0.81 -5.01 2.29
CA VAL A 98 -2.01 -5.07 1.46
C VAL A 98 -2.10 -3.85 0.56
N ALA A 99 -2.35 -4.09 -0.72
CA ALA A 99 -2.71 -3.07 -1.69
C ALA A 99 -4.08 -3.42 -2.29
N SER A 100 -5.06 -2.53 -2.19
CA SER A 100 -6.41 -2.76 -2.72
C SER A 100 -6.92 -1.59 -3.55
N THR A 101 -7.67 -1.85 -4.62
CA THR A 101 -8.26 -0.79 -5.44
C THR A 101 -9.32 0.00 -4.67
N ARG A 102 -9.38 1.31 -4.93
CA ARG A 102 -10.34 2.24 -4.36
C ARG A 102 -11.26 2.77 -5.46
N PHE A 103 -12.49 3.12 -5.09
CA PHE A 103 -13.47 3.76 -5.98
C PHE A 103 -13.86 2.92 -7.22
N THR A 104 -13.88 1.60 -7.05
CA THR A 104 -14.23 0.63 -8.10
C THR A 104 -15.37 -0.27 -7.67
N ASN A 105 -16.24 -0.67 -8.60
CA ASN A 105 -17.34 -1.62 -8.33
C ASN A 105 -16.82 -3.01 -7.88
N ARG A 106 -15.62 -3.40 -8.33
CA ARG A 106 -14.95 -4.64 -7.95
C ARG A 106 -13.62 -4.33 -7.29
N THR A 107 -13.48 -4.62 -6.00
CA THR A 107 -12.21 -4.45 -5.28
C THR A 107 -11.23 -5.56 -5.68
N LEU A 108 -10.09 -5.16 -6.24
CA LEU A 108 -8.96 -6.06 -6.43
C LEU A 108 -7.99 -5.87 -5.26
N THR A 109 -7.48 -6.97 -4.72
CA THR A 109 -6.55 -6.96 -3.59
C THR A 109 -5.32 -7.78 -3.93
N SER A 110 -4.15 -7.23 -3.60
CA SER A 110 -2.86 -7.91 -3.65
C SER A 110 -2.25 -7.91 -2.25
N THR A 111 -1.54 -8.99 -1.92
CA THR A 111 -0.90 -9.17 -0.63
C THR A 111 0.59 -9.49 -0.78
N ALA A 112 1.36 -9.01 0.19
CA ALA A 112 2.76 -9.36 0.40
C ALA A 112 3.01 -9.62 1.89
N ALA A 113 4.12 -10.26 2.22
CA ALA A 113 4.53 -10.52 3.60
C ALA A 113 5.55 -9.47 4.06
N LEU A 114 5.34 -8.90 5.25
CA LEU A 114 6.40 -8.27 6.02
C LEU A 114 6.94 -9.33 6.99
N HIS A 115 8.07 -9.93 6.63
CA HIS A 115 8.68 -11.05 7.35
C HIS A 115 9.66 -10.53 8.39
N TYR A 116 9.41 -10.80 9.67
CA TYR A 116 10.37 -10.49 10.72
C TYR A 116 11.48 -11.53 10.69
N SER A 117 12.76 -11.12 10.67
CA SER A 117 13.91 -12.02 10.49
C SER A 117 14.07 -13.06 11.62
N ASN A 118 13.49 -12.79 12.78
CA ASN A 118 13.43 -13.69 13.93
C ASN A 118 12.08 -14.41 14.06
N SER A 119 11.21 -14.34 13.04
CA SER A 119 9.93 -15.05 13.05
C SER A 119 10.10 -16.52 12.67
N GLN A 120 9.29 -17.36 13.29
CA GLN A 120 9.05 -18.76 12.91
C GLN A 120 7.57 -18.99 12.57
N GLN A 121 6.77 -17.92 12.58
CA GLN A 121 5.34 -17.94 12.35
C GLN A 121 5.03 -17.28 11.01
N SER A 122 4.49 -18.08 10.10
CA SER A 122 3.96 -17.63 8.82
C SER A 122 2.74 -16.72 8.99
N LEU A 123 2.37 -16.03 7.91
CA LEU A 123 1.18 -15.17 7.84
C LEU A 123 -0.06 -15.87 8.45
N SER A 124 -0.69 -15.21 9.40
CA SER A 124 -1.84 -15.73 10.14
C SER A 124 -2.91 -14.66 10.35
N GLY A 125 -4.17 -15.09 10.39
CA GLY A 125 -5.32 -14.22 10.58
C GLY A 125 -5.88 -13.61 9.29
N PRO A 126 -6.95 -12.80 9.41
CA PRO A 126 -7.60 -12.17 8.27
C PRO A 126 -6.76 -11.04 7.70
N ILE A 127 -6.86 -10.84 6.38
CA ILE A 127 -6.26 -9.69 5.69
C ILE A 127 -6.89 -8.40 6.28
N PRO A 128 -6.09 -7.40 6.70
CA PRO A 128 -6.61 -6.15 7.22
C PRO A 128 -7.65 -5.51 6.29
N GLY A 129 -8.80 -5.14 6.84
CA GLY A 129 -9.81 -4.34 6.12
C GLY A 129 -9.24 -2.99 5.70
N GLY A 130 -9.57 -2.54 4.50
CA GLY A 130 -9.24 -1.20 4.01
C GLY A 130 -10.49 -0.36 3.83
N PRO A 131 -10.36 0.97 3.72
CA PRO A 131 -11.48 1.82 3.34
C PRO A 131 -11.94 1.43 1.92
N THR A 132 -13.21 1.11 1.73
CA THR A 132 -13.78 0.67 0.44
C THR A 132 -14.34 1.86 -0.34
N THR A 133 -15.30 2.58 0.22
CA THR A 133 -16.04 3.67 -0.44
C THR A 133 -15.86 5.04 0.20
N GLN A 134 -15.10 5.14 1.29
CA GLN A 134 -14.93 6.40 2.03
C GLN A 134 -14.09 7.41 1.23
N ILE A 135 -14.75 8.30 0.49
CA ILE A 135 -14.11 9.37 -0.30
C ILE A 135 -13.55 10.46 0.61
N ASP A 136 -14.28 10.85 1.66
CA ASP A 136 -13.86 11.91 2.58
C ASP A 136 -12.50 11.63 3.22
N TRP A 137 -12.22 10.36 3.52
CA TRP A 137 -10.93 9.93 4.05
C TRP A 137 -9.78 10.25 3.09
N SER A 138 -9.97 10.00 1.80
CA SER A 138 -8.98 10.26 0.74
C SER A 138 -8.75 11.77 0.56
N ILE A 139 -9.83 12.56 0.58
CA ILE A 139 -9.75 14.02 0.50
C ILE A 139 -9.03 14.60 1.72
N ASN A 140 -9.35 14.11 2.92
CA ASN A 140 -8.72 14.57 4.15
C ASN A 140 -7.23 14.20 4.20
N GLN A 141 -6.87 13.02 3.70
CA GLN A 141 -5.46 12.65 3.50
C GLN A 141 -4.76 13.70 2.61
N ALA A 142 -5.30 13.97 1.42
CA ALA A 142 -4.71 14.95 0.50
C ALA A 142 -4.53 16.34 1.13
N ARG A 143 -5.48 16.79 1.96
CA ARG A 143 -5.42 18.07 2.69
C ARG A 143 -4.42 18.08 3.85
N SER A 144 -4.13 16.91 4.43
CA SER A 144 -3.18 16.78 5.54
C SER A 144 -1.72 16.77 5.09
N ILE A 145 -1.48 16.44 3.82
CA ILE A 145 -0.16 16.51 3.20
C ILE A 145 0.19 17.99 2.98
N ARG A 146 1.27 18.44 3.63
CA ARG A 146 1.77 19.82 3.57
C ARG A 146 3.29 19.85 3.51
#